data_AF-A0A2U3WSM0-F1
#
_entry.id   AF-A0A2U3WSM0-F1
#
_cell.length_a   1.000
_cell.length_b   1.000
_cell.length_c   1.000
_cell.angle_alpha   90.00
_cell.angle_beta   90.00
_cell.angle_gamma   90.00
#
_symmetry.space_group_name_H-M   'P 1'
#
loop_
_entity.id
_entity.type
_entity.pdbx_description
1 polymer ?
#
loop_
_entity_poly.entity_id
_entity_poly.type
_entity_poly.pdbx_seq_one_letter_code
_entity_poly.pdbx_strand_id
1 'polypeptide(L)'
;MRRTRAEVDATLQIAKLNAAELLPVVHCLGFGPGAGAAAGDFCLLELEPALCQQLEAGHSLVIRGDKDEQAVLCSKDKTYDLRTADTSNMLLFIPDCKTPDQLKMEETHCNITHTEIFGFSNNYWELRRCRPKLKKLKKLLMENTYEGPDSQKEKDSNHSKYTTEDLLDQIQASEEEIMAQLQVLNACEIEGYWRILDFDYEMKLLNHVTQLVDSESWSFDKVPLNTCLQELGPLEPEEMIAHCLKCYGKKYVEEGEVYFALSADKICRAAAQMLLQNAVKFNLAEFQEVWQQSVPEGMITRLDQLKGLALVDRHSRPEIIFLLKVDDLPEDNQERFNSLFSLREKWTEEDIAPYIQDLCGEKQTIGALLTKYSRSSIQNGVKVYNSRRPIS
;
A
#
# COMPACT_ATOMS: atom_id res chain seq x y z
N MET A 1 -17.43 37.79 -33.25
CA MET A 1 -17.95 38.07 -34.62
C MET A 1 -17.88 36.75 -35.39
N ARG A 2 -18.99 36.27 -35.97
CA ARG A 2 -19.02 34.98 -36.69
C ARG A 2 -18.53 35.18 -38.12
N ARG A 3 -17.54 34.39 -38.56
CA ARG A 3 -16.96 34.47 -39.91
C ARG A 3 -17.97 34.07 -40.99
N THR A 4 -17.94 34.72 -42.13
CA THR A 4 -18.79 34.37 -43.29
C THR A 4 -18.06 33.47 -44.28
N ARG A 5 -18.79 32.86 -45.22
CA ARG A 5 -18.19 32.00 -46.26
C ARG A 5 -17.24 32.74 -47.17
N ALA A 6 -17.59 33.97 -47.54
CA ALA A 6 -16.72 34.83 -48.34
C ALA A 6 -15.37 35.08 -47.65
N GLU A 7 -15.37 35.29 -46.33
CA GLU A 7 -14.14 35.50 -45.55
C GLU A 7 -13.29 34.23 -45.47
N VAL A 8 -13.92 33.07 -45.34
CA VAL A 8 -13.24 31.76 -45.36
C VAL A 8 -12.60 31.51 -46.72
N ASP A 9 -13.34 31.67 -47.81
CA ASP A 9 -12.83 31.43 -49.17
C ASP A 9 -11.71 32.41 -49.52
N ALA A 10 -11.81 33.68 -49.10
CA ALA A 10 -10.71 34.64 -49.21
C ALA A 10 -9.46 34.20 -48.43
N THR A 11 -9.63 33.64 -47.23
CA THR A 11 -8.53 33.11 -46.42
C THR A 11 -7.84 31.92 -47.10
N LEU A 12 -8.61 31.02 -47.72
CA LEU A 12 -8.07 29.88 -48.48
C LEU A 12 -7.23 30.35 -49.68
N GLN A 13 -7.69 31.38 -50.40
CA GLN A 13 -6.94 31.98 -51.51
C GLN A 13 -5.61 32.59 -51.04
N ILE A 14 -5.61 33.33 -49.92
CA ILE A 14 -4.40 33.90 -49.33
C ILE A 14 -3.43 32.80 -48.90
N ALA A 15 -3.94 31.73 -48.29
CA ALA A 15 -3.16 30.58 -47.84
C ALA A 15 -2.70 29.67 -48.99
N LYS A 16 -3.13 29.91 -50.23
CA LYS A 16 -2.86 29.08 -51.43
C LYS A 16 -3.27 27.61 -51.25
N LEU A 17 -4.36 27.37 -50.54
CA LEU A 17 -4.90 26.02 -50.33
C LEU A 17 -5.90 25.67 -51.44
N ASN A 18 -5.84 24.43 -51.93
CA ASN A 18 -6.76 23.93 -52.94
C ASN A 18 -8.06 23.45 -52.29
N ALA A 19 -9.18 24.13 -52.58
CA ALA A 19 -10.48 23.78 -52.00
C ALA A 19 -10.96 22.37 -52.37
N ALA A 20 -10.50 21.81 -53.49
CA ALA A 20 -10.86 20.45 -53.91
C ALA A 20 -10.21 19.35 -53.04
N GLU A 21 -9.17 19.69 -52.26
CA GLU A 21 -8.46 18.78 -51.35
C GLU A 21 -9.03 18.83 -49.93
N LEU A 22 -10.00 19.71 -49.66
CA LEU A 22 -10.60 19.92 -48.35
C LEU A 22 -12.02 19.37 -48.27
N LEU A 23 -12.48 19.08 -47.05
CA LEU A 23 -13.87 18.77 -46.80
C LEU A 23 -14.74 20.03 -47.02
N PRO A 24 -16.00 19.88 -47.51
CA PRO A 24 -16.87 21.00 -47.82
C PRO A 24 -17.28 21.82 -46.58
N VAL A 25 -17.35 21.16 -45.43
CA VAL A 25 -17.71 21.75 -44.14
C VAL A 25 -16.50 22.46 -43.52
N VAL A 26 -16.67 23.72 -43.14
CA VAL A 26 -15.63 24.51 -42.47
C VAL A 26 -15.99 24.74 -41.00
N HIS A 27 -15.13 24.26 -40.09
CA HIS A 27 -15.21 24.60 -38.67
C HIS A 27 -14.51 25.93 -38.39
N CYS A 28 -15.29 26.97 -38.08
CA CYS A 28 -14.79 28.24 -37.59
C CYS A 28 -14.69 28.21 -36.07
N LEU A 29 -13.48 27.97 -35.57
CA LEU A 29 -13.19 27.97 -34.14
C LEU A 29 -12.98 29.39 -33.63
N GLY A 30 -13.61 29.72 -32.50
CA GLY A 30 -13.39 30.98 -31.79
C GLY A 30 -13.44 30.79 -30.28
N PHE A 31 -12.66 31.57 -29.55
CA PHE A 31 -12.72 31.59 -28.09
C PHE A 31 -14.04 32.23 -27.65
N GLY A 32 -14.89 31.45 -26.96
CA GLY A 32 -16.12 31.96 -26.38
C GLY A 32 -15.86 32.91 -25.21
N PRO A 33 -16.86 33.67 -24.74
CA PRO A 33 -16.71 34.62 -23.62
C PRO A 33 -16.20 33.97 -22.32
N GLY A 34 -16.46 32.67 -22.13
CA GLY A 34 -16.01 31.88 -20.97
C GLY A 34 -14.68 31.16 -21.15
N ALA A 35 -14.07 31.15 -22.35
CA ALA A 35 -12.90 30.33 -22.64
C ALA A 35 -11.63 30.77 -21.90
N GLY A 36 -11.53 32.05 -21.57
CA GLY A 36 -10.46 32.59 -20.71
C GLY A 36 -10.74 32.42 -19.22
N ALA A 37 -12.01 32.26 -18.82
CA ALA A 37 -12.40 32.04 -17.43
C ALA A 37 -12.28 30.55 -17.05
N ALA A 38 -12.54 29.63 -17.98
CA ALA A 38 -12.38 28.18 -17.82
C ALA A 38 -10.91 27.71 -17.88
N ALA A 39 -9.97 28.61 -18.17
CA ALA A 39 -8.54 28.31 -18.21
C ALA A 39 -8.02 28.04 -16.79
N GLY A 40 -7.99 26.77 -16.40
CA GLY A 40 -7.59 26.30 -15.07
C GLY A 40 -8.69 25.54 -14.31
N ASP A 41 -9.94 25.63 -14.75
CA ASP A 41 -11.08 24.95 -14.12
C ASP A 41 -11.22 23.48 -14.57
N PHE A 42 -10.61 23.13 -15.71
CA PHE A 42 -10.65 21.80 -16.31
C PHE A 42 -9.24 21.27 -16.51
N CYS A 43 -9.06 19.98 -16.23
CA CYS A 43 -7.83 19.26 -16.53
C CYS A 43 -8.14 18.03 -17.39
N LEU A 44 -7.15 17.60 -18.16
CA LEU A 44 -7.18 16.31 -18.84
C LEU A 44 -6.54 15.27 -17.94
N LEU A 45 -7.16 14.10 -17.85
CA LEU A 45 -6.64 12.94 -17.15
C LEU A 45 -6.60 11.76 -18.12
N GLU A 46 -5.41 11.20 -18.33
CA GLU A 46 -5.24 9.97 -19.08
C GLU A 46 -5.62 8.78 -18.20
N LEU A 47 -6.55 7.97 -18.70
CA LEU A 47 -7.06 6.79 -18.01
C LEU A 47 -6.82 5.54 -18.86
N GLU A 48 -6.35 4.47 -18.24
CA GLU A 48 -6.32 3.16 -18.87
C GLU A 48 -7.76 2.66 -19.12
N PRO A 49 -8.00 1.82 -20.15
CA PRO A 49 -9.34 1.36 -20.50
C PRO A 49 -10.14 0.73 -19.34
N ALA A 50 -9.46 0.06 -18.41
CA ALA A 50 -10.09 -0.52 -17.24
C ALA A 50 -10.65 0.54 -16.28
N LEU A 51 -9.96 1.66 -16.09
CA LEU A 51 -10.43 2.78 -15.25
C LEU A 51 -11.57 3.53 -15.93
N CYS A 52 -11.53 3.69 -17.27
CA CYS A 52 -12.65 4.25 -18.03
C CYS A 52 -13.92 3.42 -17.83
N GLN A 53 -13.83 2.10 -17.97
CA GLN A 53 -14.96 1.18 -17.75
C GLN A 53 -15.51 1.27 -16.33
N GLN A 54 -14.65 1.46 -15.32
CA GLN A 54 -15.10 1.64 -13.95
C GLN A 54 -15.91 2.93 -13.78
N LEU A 55 -15.43 4.05 -14.33
CA LEU A 55 -16.17 5.32 -14.30
C LEU A 55 -17.48 5.25 -15.07
N GLU A 56 -17.49 4.63 -16.25
CA GLU A 56 -18.69 4.41 -17.07
C GLU A 56 -19.73 3.53 -16.37
N ALA A 57 -19.28 2.57 -15.55
CA ALA A 57 -20.14 1.75 -14.70
C ALA A 57 -20.68 2.50 -13.45
N GLY A 58 -20.28 3.76 -13.23
CA GLY A 58 -20.71 4.59 -12.12
C GLY A 58 -19.85 4.47 -10.85
N HIS A 59 -18.68 3.83 -10.93
CA HIS A 59 -17.71 3.86 -9.83
C HIS A 59 -17.01 5.20 -9.76
N SER A 60 -16.54 5.58 -8.55
CA SER A 60 -15.79 6.81 -8.32
C SER A 60 -14.29 6.55 -8.20
N LEU A 61 -13.51 7.57 -8.57
CA LEU A 61 -12.09 7.66 -8.29
C LEU A 61 -11.90 8.79 -7.27
N VAL A 62 -11.00 8.59 -6.31
CA VAL A 62 -10.79 9.52 -5.19
C VAL A 62 -9.34 9.99 -5.18
N ILE A 63 -9.11 11.29 -5.05
CA ILE A 63 -7.78 11.85 -4.89
C ILE A 63 -7.46 11.92 -3.39
N ARG A 64 -6.32 11.36 -2.97
CA ARG A 64 -5.90 11.26 -1.57
C ARG A 64 -4.48 11.81 -1.36
N GLY A 65 -4.25 12.37 -0.17
CA GLY A 65 -2.94 12.89 0.25
C GLY A 65 -3.05 14.19 1.05
N ASP A 66 -2.16 14.36 2.02
CA ASP A 66 -2.09 15.60 2.81
C ASP A 66 -1.54 16.76 1.98
N LYS A 67 -1.71 17.99 2.50
CA LYS A 67 -1.25 19.22 1.85
C LYS A 67 0.25 19.26 1.54
N ASP A 68 1.05 18.55 2.33
CA ASP A 68 2.51 18.50 2.20
C ASP A 68 2.98 17.25 1.40
N GLU A 69 2.06 16.45 0.88
CA GLU A 69 2.34 15.21 0.15
C GLU A 69 1.97 15.33 -1.34
N GLN A 70 2.57 14.47 -2.18
CA GLN A 70 2.16 14.35 -3.58
C GLN A 70 0.86 13.56 -3.68
N ALA A 71 -0.21 14.18 -4.18
CA ALA A 71 -1.50 13.52 -4.32
C ALA A 71 -1.43 12.20 -5.14
N VAL A 72 -2.21 11.22 -4.71
CA VAL A 72 -2.44 9.96 -5.44
C VAL A 72 -3.90 9.87 -5.84
N LEU A 73 -4.17 9.13 -6.91
CA LEU A 73 -5.52 8.77 -7.31
C LEU A 73 -5.78 7.32 -6.95
N CYS A 74 -6.88 7.07 -6.26
CA CYS A 74 -7.30 5.76 -5.79
C CYS A 74 -8.56 5.32 -6.50
N SER A 75 -8.51 4.11 -7.05
CA SER A 75 -9.70 3.31 -7.32
C SER A 75 -10.13 2.58 -6.03
N LYS A 76 -11.11 1.68 -6.12
CA LYS A 76 -11.54 0.87 -4.97
C LYS A 76 -10.39 0.01 -4.40
N ASP A 77 -9.61 -0.60 -5.29
CA ASP A 77 -8.62 -1.63 -4.95
C ASP A 77 -7.17 -1.21 -5.20
N LYS A 78 -6.91 -0.15 -5.99
CA LYS A 78 -5.55 0.24 -6.41
C LYS A 78 -5.26 1.72 -6.28
N THR A 79 -3.99 2.02 -6.04
CA THR A 79 -3.43 3.38 -5.97
C THR A 79 -2.54 3.72 -7.18
N TYR A 80 -2.63 4.96 -7.65
CA TYR A 80 -1.93 5.50 -8.81
C TYR A 80 -1.27 6.84 -8.46
N ASP A 81 0.01 6.99 -8.81
CA ASP A 81 0.68 8.29 -8.79
C ASP A 81 0.08 9.19 -9.87
N LEU A 82 -0.18 10.45 -9.52
CA LEU A 82 -0.55 11.51 -10.46
C LEU A 82 0.70 12.24 -10.94
N ARG A 83 0.90 12.32 -12.26
CA ARG A 83 2.02 13.07 -12.86
C ARG A 83 1.52 14.00 -13.94
N THR A 84 2.04 15.22 -13.96
CA THR A 84 1.74 16.16 -15.04
C THR A 84 2.69 15.91 -16.22
N ALA A 85 2.13 15.76 -17.41
CA ALA A 85 2.85 15.69 -18.67
C ALA A 85 2.60 16.98 -19.47
N ASP A 86 3.64 17.80 -19.60
CA ASP A 86 3.58 19.02 -20.41
C ASP A 86 3.67 18.69 -21.90
N THR A 87 2.92 19.44 -22.70
CA THR A 87 2.87 19.28 -24.15
C THR A 87 3.30 20.58 -24.83
N SER A 88 4.03 20.46 -25.94
CA SER A 88 4.40 21.63 -26.77
C SER A 88 3.22 22.20 -27.55
N ASN A 89 2.14 21.43 -27.66
CA ASN A 89 0.95 21.77 -28.41
C ASN A 89 -0.16 22.20 -27.46
N MET A 90 -1.00 23.13 -27.87
CA MET A 90 -2.20 23.50 -27.12
C MET A 90 -3.33 22.50 -27.40
N LEU A 91 -3.83 21.87 -26.36
CA LEU A 91 -4.96 20.94 -26.42
C LEU A 91 -6.24 21.76 -26.25
N LEU A 92 -7.07 21.85 -27.30
CA LEU A 92 -8.31 22.63 -27.29
C LEU A 92 -9.51 21.75 -26.92
N PHE A 93 -10.32 22.21 -25.98
CA PHE A 93 -11.59 21.58 -25.62
C PHE A 93 -12.69 22.18 -26.47
N ILE A 94 -13.23 21.39 -27.37
CA ILE A 94 -14.22 21.85 -28.34
C ILE A 94 -15.40 20.87 -28.28
N PRO A 95 -16.41 21.14 -27.42
CA PRO A 95 -17.62 20.33 -27.36
C PRO A 95 -18.26 20.22 -28.74
N ASP A 96 -18.81 19.04 -29.04
CA ASP A 96 -19.51 18.74 -30.30
C ASP A 96 -18.68 18.97 -31.58
N CYS A 97 -17.35 19.08 -31.47
CA CYS A 97 -16.47 19.18 -32.62
C CYS A 97 -16.50 17.88 -33.42
N LYS A 98 -16.92 17.97 -34.68
CA LYS A 98 -17.02 16.79 -35.53
C LYS A 98 -15.68 16.45 -36.16
N THR A 99 -15.30 15.19 -36.12
CA THR A 99 -14.12 14.68 -36.81
C THR A 99 -14.37 14.60 -38.33
N PRO A 100 -13.31 14.56 -39.15
CA PRO A 100 -13.45 14.38 -40.60
C PRO A 100 -14.32 13.18 -41.00
N ASP A 101 -14.30 12.09 -40.24
CA ASP A 101 -15.06 10.89 -40.56
C ASP A 101 -16.54 11.02 -40.19
N GLN A 102 -16.87 11.67 -39.07
CA GLN A 102 -18.25 12.00 -38.71
C GLN A 102 -18.90 12.91 -39.76
N LEU A 103 -18.15 13.89 -40.27
CA LEU A 103 -18.63 14.81 -41.31
C LEU A 103 -18.91 14.14 -42.65
N LYS A 104 -18.23 13.03 -42.98
CA LYS A 104 -18.48 12.28 -44.23
C LYS A 104 -19.78 11.46 -44.19
N MET A 105 -20.26 11.13 -43.00
CA MET A 105 -21.44 10.28 -42.79
C MET A 105 -22.76 11.08 -42.77
N GLU A 106 -22.69 12.41 -42.63
CA GLU A 106 -23.86 13.28 -42.64
C GLU A 106 -24.21 13.76 -44.04
N GLU A 107 -25.46 13.55 -44.48
CA GLU A 107 -25.98 14.05 -45.77
C GLU A 107 -26.28 15.57 -45.74
N THR A 108 -26.23 16.21 -44.56
CA THR A 108 -26.54 17.62 -44.39
C THR A 108 -25.42 18.55 -44.82
N HIS A 109 -25.71 19.36 -45.84
CA HIS A 109 -24.84 20.40 -46.42
C HIS A 109 -24.68 21.66 -45.55
N CYS A 110 -24.24 21.55 -44.30
CA CYS A 110 -23.89 22.74 -43.52
C CYS A 110 -22.48 23.20 -43.92
N ASN A 111 -22.36 24.26 -44.73
CA ASN A 111 -21.07 24.70 -45.30
C ASN A 111 -20.13 25.36 -44.27
N ILE A 112 -20.66 25.89 -43.16
CA ILE A 112 -19.87 26.49 -42.07
C ILE A 112 -20.51 26.15 -40.73
N THR A 113 -19.69 25.64 -39.83
CA THR A 113 -20.06 25.38 -38.45
C THR A 113 -19.21 26.30 -37.56
N HIS A 114 -19.87 27.13 -36.75
CA HIS A 114 -19.19 27.93 -35.75
C HIS A 114 -19.15 27.17 -34.44
N THR A 115 -17.94 26.89 -33.97
CA THR A 115 -17.75 26.15 -32.73
C THR A 115 -16.93 26.98 -31.76
N GLU A 116 -17.40 27.03 -30.52
CA GLU A 116 -16.71 27.75 -29.47
C GLU A 116 -15.68 26.85 -28.82
N ILE A 117 -14.47 27.36 -28.66
CA ILE A 117 -13.45 26.75 -27.83
C ILE A 117 -13.90 26.96 -26.39
N PHE A 118 -14.20 25.86 -25.71
CA PHE A 118 -14.66 25.87 -24.34
C PHE A 118 -13.53 26.11 -23.35
N GLY A 119 -12.35 25.55 -23.65
CA GLY A 119 -11.15 25.72 -22.85
C GLY A 119 -9.93 25.18 -23.59
N PHE A 120 -8.79 25.26 -22.93
CA PHE A 120 -7.56 24.66 -23.43
C PHE A 120 -6.67 24.21 -22.28
N SER A 121 -5.77 23.28 -22.57
CA SER A 121 -4.69 22.91 -21.66
C SER A 121 -3.39 22.76 -22.44
N ASN A 122 -2.28 23.01 -21.76
CA ASN A 122 -0.93 22.73 -22.27
C ASN A 122 -0.31 21.50 -21.61
N ASN A 123 -1.05 20.83 -20.74
CA ASN A 123 -0.63 19.60 -20.07
C ASN A 123 -1.82 18.67 -19.80
N TYR A 124 -1.50 17.45 -19.41
CA TYR A 124 -2.48 16.48 -18.94
C TYR A 124 -1.88 15.68 -17.77
N TRP A 125 -2.75 15.06 -16.99
CA TRP A 125 -2.37 14.19 -15.89
C TRP A 125 -2.27 12.75 -16.39
N GLU A 126 -1.15 12.11 -16.11
CA GLU A 126 -0.91 10.69 -16.34
C GLU A 126 -1.02 9.93 -15.03
N LEU A 127 -1.67 8.76 -15.10
CA LEU A 127 -1.72 7.82 -14.00
C LEU A 127 -0.64 6.77 -14.15
N ARG A 128 0.10 6.54 -13.07
CA ARG A 128 1.03 5.41 -12.98
C ARG A 128 0.73 4.59 -11.75
N ARG A 129 0.36 3.32 -11.94
CA ARG A 129 0.16 2.40 -10.83
C ARG A 129 1.41 2.36 -9.94
N CYS A 130 1.21 2.57 -8.65
CA CYS A 130 2.26 2.60 -7.64
C CYS A 130 1.92 1.65 -6.48
N ARG A 131 2.85 1.52 -5.53
CA ARG A 131 2.58 0.80 -4.28
C ARG A 131 1.93 1.78 -3.31
N PRO A 132 0.93 1.34 -2.52
CA PRO A 132 0.34 2.19 -1.49
C PRO A 132 1.39 2.57 -0.44
N LYS A 133 1.33 3.80 0.08
CA LYS A 133 2.25 4.28 1.13
C LYS A 133 1.61 4.06 2.49
N LEU A 134 1.91 2.91 3.09
CA LEU A 134 1.20 2.36 4.24
C LEU A 134 1.98 2.50 5.56
N LYS A 135 3.24 2.94 5.52
CA LYS A 135 4.00 3.29 6.73
C LYS A 135 3.32 4.34 7.59
N LYS A 136 2.70 5.33 6.94
CA LYS A 136 1.96 6.38 7.63
C LYS A 136 0.81 5.80 8.45
N LEU A 137 0.08 4.80 7.92
CA LEU A 137 -0.97 4.10 8.64
C LEU A 137 -0.44 3.45 9.92
N LYS A 138 0.65 2.68 9.83
CA LYS A 138 1.28 2.07 11.01
C LYS A 138 1.70 3.14 12.02
N LYS A 139 2.30 4.24 11.56
CA LYS A 139 2.74 5.33 12.42
C LYS A 139 1.58 5.95 13.19
N LEU A 140 0.48 6.31 12.52
CA LEU A 140 -0.70 6.90 13.16
C LEU A 140 -1.29 5.95 14.21
N LEU A 141 -1.43 4.67 13.91
CA LEU A 141 -1.98 3.69 14.85
C LEU A 141 -1.06 3.40 16.04
N MET A 142 0.25 3.57 15.87
CA MET A 142 1.25 3.39 16.95
C MET A 142 1.34 4.61 17.89
N GLU A 143 0.80 5.77 17.52
CA GLU A 143 0.80 6.96 18.40
C GLU A 143 -0.04 6.74 19.67
N ASN A 144 -1.03 5.86 19.58
CA ASN A 144 -1.94 5.54 20.66
C ASN A 144 -2.31 4.06 20.57
N THR A 145 -1.44 3.18 21.06
CA THR A 145 -1.71 1.73 21.15
C THR A 145 -2.70 1.42 22.27
N TYR A 146 -3.43 0.32 22.13
CA TYR A 146 -4.37 -0.16 23.16
C TYR A 146 -3.64 -1.05 24.17
N GLU A 147 -3.55 -0.59 25.41
CA GLU A 147 -2.81 -1.27 26.50
C GLU A 147 -3.69 -2.15 27.39
N GLY A 148 -4.98 -2.30 27.05
CA GLY A 148 -5.97 -3.02 27.84
C GLY A 148 -7.03 -2.11 28.49
N PRO A 149 -8.11 -2.71 29.00
CA PRO A 149 -9.29 -1.97 29.47
C PRO A 149 -9.03 -1.11 30.71
N ASP A 150 -8.06 -1.49 31.54
CA ASP A 150 -7.72 -0.79 32.78
C ASP A 150 -6.74 0.38 32.57
N SER A 151 -6.22 0.57 31.35
CA SER A 151 -5.23 1.62 31.08
C SER A 151 -5.81 3.02 31.31
N GLN A 152 -5.00 3.89 31.91
CA GLN A 152 -5.36 5.30 32.10
C GLN A 152 -5.57 6.01 30.75
N LYS A 153 -4.86 5.58 29.69
CA LYS A 153 -4.99 6.15 28.34
C LYS A 153 -6.38 5.96 27.75
N GLU A 154 -7.07 4.88 28.11
CA GLU A 154 -8.45 4.67 27.63
C GLU A 154 -9.47 5.54 28.38
N LYS A 155 -9.10 6.06 29.55
CA LYS A 155 -9.93 7.02 30.31
C LYS A 155 -9.74 8.46 29.84
N ASP A 156 -8.61 8.76 29.20
CA ASP A 156 -8.24 10.10 28.76
C ASP A 156 -8.63 10.30 27.28
N SER A 157 -9.69 11.08 27.02
CA SER A 157 -10.21 11.33 25.65
C SER A 157 -9.31 12.23 24.77
N ASN A 158 -8.14 12.62 25.24
CA ASN A 158 -7.25 13.57 24.55
C ASN A 158 -6.32 12.92 23.52
N HIS A 159 -6.34 11.59 23.41
CA HIS A 159 -5.48 10.89 22.46
C HIS A 159 -6.18 10.70 21.11
N SER A 160 -5.43 10.89 20.03
CA SER A 160 -5.91 10.65 18.68
C SER A 160 -6.38 9.20 18.52
N LYS A 161 -7.59 9.03 17.99
CA LYS A 161 -8.18 7.77 17.55
C LYS A 161 -8.66 8.02 16.11
N TYR A 162 -8.63 7.00 15.26
CA TYR A 162 -8.90 7.15 13.83
C TYR A 162 -10.01 6.19 13.40
N THR A 163 -11.07 6.72 12.80
CA THR A 163 -12.09 5.91 12.11
C THR A 163 -11.57 5.46 10.74
N THR A 164 -12.34 4.63 10.05
CA THR A 164 -12.02 4.26 8.66
C THR A 164 -11.95 5.49 7.76
N GLU A 165 -12.87 6.45 7.92
CA GLU A 165 -12.91 7.70 7.16
C GLU A 165 -11.67 8.55 7.43
N ASP A 166 -11.27 8.71 8.70
CA ASP A 166 -10.07 9.47 9.06
C ASP A 166 -8.81 8.90 8.40
N LEU A 167 -8.71 7.57 8.34
CA LEU A 167 -7.60 6.88 7.68
C LEU A 167 -7.65 7.05 6.15
N LEU A 168 -8.83 6.99 5.55
CA LEU A 168 -8.99 7.18 4.11
C LEU A 168 -8.64 8.60 3.66
N ASP A 169 -8.85 9.60 4.51
CA ASP A 169 -8.52 11.00 4.22
C ASP A 169 -7.01 11.27 4.32
N GLN A 170 -6.30 10.59 5.23
CA GLN A 170 -4.89 10.85 5.50
C GLN A 170 -3.92 9.91 4.76
N ILE A 171 -4.35 8.69 4.40
CA ILE A 171 -3.46 7.66 3.85
C ILE A 171 -3.52 7.63 2.31
N GLN A 172 -2.34 7.62 1.69
CA GLN A 172 -2.16 7.55 0.25
C GLN A 172 -2.28 6.10 -0.28
N ALA A 173 -3.46 5.52 -0.12
CA ALA A 173 -3.76 4.15 -0.50
C ALA A 173 -5.24 3.97 -0.85
N SER A 174 -5.61 2.90 -1.55
CA SER A 174 -7.01 2.53 -1.79
C SER A 174 -7.67 2.02 -0.50
N GLU A 175 -8.99 1.96 -0.48
CA GLU A 175 -9.72 1.43 0.68
C GLU A 175 -9.34 -0.04 0.95
N GLU A 176 -9.33 -0.89 -0.09
CA GLU A 176 -8.97 -2.30 0.08
C GLU A 176 -7.50 -2.46 0.50
N GLU A 177 -6.59 -1.60 0.04
CA GLU A 177 -5.18 -1.61 0.44
C GLU A 177 -5.01 -1.22 1.93
N ILE A 178 -5.76 -0.23 2.42
CA ILE A 178 -5.76 0.16 3.85
C ILE A 178 -6.32 -0.98 4.70
N MET A 179 -7.46 -1.55 4.30
CA MET A 179 -8.10 -2.64 5.04
C MET A 179 -7.23 -3.90 5.07
N ALA A 180 -6.56 -4.23 3.97
CA ALA A 180 -5.59 -5.32 3.93
C ALA A 180 -4.41 -5.05 4.87
N GLN A 181 -3.90 -3.81 4.88
CA GLN A 181 -2.80 -3.46 5.77
C GLN A 181 -3.20 -3.49 7.25
N LEU A 182 -4.41 -3.05 7.60
CA LEU A 182 -4.94 -3.15 8.96
C LEU A 182 -4.94 -4.61 9.45
N GLN A 183 -5.31 -5.55 8.57
CA GLN A 183 -5.23 -6.99 8.88
C GLN A 183 -3.78 -7.46 9.07
N VAL A 184 -2.85 -7.02 8.21
CA VAL A 184 -1.41 -7.35 8.33
C VAL A 184 -0.82 -6.82 9.63
N LEU A 185 -1.26 -5.64 10.07
CA LEU A 185 -0.86 -5.01 11.34
C LEU A 185 -1.56 -5.61 12.56
N ASN A 186 -2.43 -6.62 12.37
CA ASN A 186 -3.29 -7.15 13.43
C ASN A 186 -4.11 -6.05 14.15
N ALA A 187 -4.48 -4.99 13.43
CA ALA A 187 -5.32 -3.94 13.96
C ALA A 187 -6.76 -4.44 14.17
N CYS A 188 -7.42 -3.94 15.20
CA CYS A 188 -8.82 -4.21 15.51
C CYS A 188 -9.60 -2.92 15.66
N GLU A 189 -10.93 -3.03 15.52
CA GLU A 189 -11.84 -1.92 15.75
C GLU A 189 -12.33 -1.97 17.19
N ILE A 190 -12.11 -0.89 17.95
CA ILE A 190 -12.54 -0.73 19.33
C ILE A 190 -13.36 0.55 19.39
N GLU A 191 -14.64 0.43 19.74
CA GLU A 191 -15.58 1.57 19.83
C GLU A 191 -15.66 2.42 18.54
N GLY A 192 -15.52 1.79 17.36
CA GLY A 192 -15.56 2.49 16.06
C GLY A 192 -14.21 3.05 15.59
N TYR A 193 -13.13 2.82 16.34
CA TYR A 193 -11.79 3.31 16.01
C TYR A 193 -10.81 2.17 15.77
N TRP A 194 -9.92 2.33 14.79
CA TRP A 194 -8.85 1.39 14.54
C TRP A 194 -7.74 1.52 15.59
N ARG A 195 -7.34 0.37 16.16
CA ARG A 195 -6.34 0.25 17.22
C ARG A 195 -5.39 -0.89 16.94
N ILE A 196 -4.12 -0.67 17.26
CA ILE A 196 -3.13 -1.74 17.39
C ILE A 196 -2.98 -2.02 18.89
N LEU A 197 -2.98 -3.31 19.25
CA LEU A 197 -2.70 -3.70 20.63
C LEU A 197 -1.26 -3.36 20.96
N ASP A 198 -1.03 -2.83 22.16
CA ASP A 198 0.32 -2.73 22.68
C ASP A 198 0.94 -4.12 22.75
N PHE A 199 2.24 -4.22 22.45
CA PHE A 199 2.91 -5.51 22.33
C PHE A 199 2.89 -6.30 23.65
N ASP A 200 3.06 -5.64 24.79
CA ASP A 200 3.06 -6.32 26.09
C ASP A 200 1.65 -6.85 26.42
N TYR A 201 0.61 -6.08 26.06
CA TYR A 201 -0.78 -6.49 26.20
C TYR A 201 -1.13 -7.66 25.26
N GLU A 202 -0.68 -7.61 24.00
CA GLU A 202 -0.85 -8.71 23.04
C GLU A 202 -0.19 -10.01 23.56
N MET A 203 1.01 -9.92 24.12
CA MET A 203 1.72 -11.07 24.70
C MET A 203 1.02 -11.60 25.94
N LYS A 204 0.46 -10.72 26.79
CA LYS A 204 -0.38 -11.13 27.93
C LYS A 204 -1.58 -11.96 27.46
N LEU A 205 -2.31 -11.49 26.45
CA LEU A 205 -3.45 -12.22 25.87
C LEU A 205 -3.03 -13.59 25.32
N LEU A 206 -1.93 -13.62 24.55
CA LEU A 206 -1.42 -14.87 23.99
C LEU A 206 -1.02 -15.86 25.08
N ASN A 207 -0.41 -15.38 26.16
CA ASN A 207 -0.05 -16.21 27.31
C ASN A 207 -1.28 -16.80 28.00
N HIS A 208 -2.34 -16.00 28.21
CA HIS A 208 -3.60 -16.53 28.77
C HIS A 208 -4.19 -17.64 27.89
N VAL A 209 -4.25 -17.43 26.57
CA VAL A 209 -4.77 -18.43 25.63
C VAL A 209 -3.93 -19.70 25.64
N THR A 210 -2.61 -19.58 25.56
CA THR A 210 -1.72 -20.76 25.51
C THR A 210 -1.70 -21.53 26.83
N GLN A 211 -1.80 -20.85 27.97
CA GLN A 211 -1.94 -21.49 29.28
C GLN A 211 -3.27 -22.26 29.42
N LEU A 212 -4.38 -21.71 28.90
CA LEU A 212 -5.66 -22.40 28.91
C LEU A 212 -5.63 -23.67 28.02
N VAL A 213 -5.00 -23.58 26.85
CA VAL A 213 -4.80 -24.75 25.97
C VAL A 213 -4.03 -25.85 26.69
N ASP A 214 -2.97 -25.49 27.42
CA ASP A 214 -2.17 -26.42 28.20
C ASP A 214 -2.95 -27.03 29.37
N SER A 215 -3.64 -26.20 30.16
CA SER A 215 -4.40 -26.66 31.34
C SER A 215 -5.52 -27.62 30.97
N GLU A 216 -6.20 -27.37 29.86
CA GLU A 216 -7.28 -28.23 29.35
C GLU A 216 -6.76 -29.36 28.45
N SER A 217 -5.44 -29.45 28.25
CA SER A 217 -4.80 -30.46 27.40
C SER A 217 -5.37 -30.50 25.97
N TRP A 218 -5.71 -29.34 25.42
CA TRP A 218 -6.24 -29.22 24.07
C TRP A 218 -5.16 -29.38 23.01
N SER A 219 -5.57 -29.82 21.82
CA SER A 219 -4.74 -29.67 20.63
C SER A 219 -4.71 -28.20 20.21
N PHE A 220 -3.53 -27.68 19.88
CA PHE A 220 -3.37 -26.35 19.26
C PHE A 220 -4.13 -26.23 17.93
N ASP A 221 -4.45 -27.34 17.27
CA ASP A 221 -5.26 -27.32 16.03
C ASP A 221 -6.76 -27.20 16.30
N LYS A 222 -7.22 -27.41 17.55
CA LYS A 222 -8.64 -27.45 17.93
C LYS A 222 -8.90 -26.72 19.24
N VAL A 223 -8.78 -25.39 19.21
CA VAL A 223 -9.04 -24.51 20.36
C VAL A 223 -10.48 -23.96 20.30
N PRO A 224 -11.38 -24.29 21.24
CA PRO A 224 -12.79 -23.88 21.22
C PRO A 224 -12.98 -22.41 21.62
N LEU A 225 -13.58 -21.60 20.72
CA LEU A 225 -13.81 -20.17 20.97
C LEU A 225 -14.68 -19.94 22.22
N ASN A 226 -15.81 -20.64 22.33
CA ASN A 226 -16.78 -20.41 23.39
C ASN A 226 -16.18 -20.65 24.78
N THR A 227 -15.40 -21.71 24.94
CA THR A 227 -14.73 -21.99 26.22
C THR A 227 -13.65 -20.97 26.51
N CYS A 228 -12.88 -20.52 25.51
CA CYS A 228 -11.92 -19.42 25.71
C CYS A 228 -12.61 -18.15 26.21
N LEU A 229 -13.77 -17.77 25.63
CA LEU A 229 -14.51 -16.58 26.06
C LEU A 229 -15.07 -16.74 27.48
N GLN A 230 -15.56 -17.94 27.84
CA GLN A 230 -16.09 -18.21 29.17
C GLN A 230 -15.01 -18.19 30.26
N GLU A 231 -13.88 -18.84 30.03
CA GLU A 231 -12.81 -18.99 31.03
C GLU A 231 -11.92 -17.74 31.12
N LEU A 232 -11.65 -17.07 29.99
CA LEU A 232 -10.79 -15.88 29.96
C LEU A 232 -11.57 -14.56 30.06
N GLY A 233 -12.88 -14.55 29.82
CA GLY A 233 -13.74 -13.36 29.90
C GLY A 233 -13.69 -12.61 31.24
N PRO A 234 -13.53 -13.28 32.40
CA PRO A 234 -13.29 -12.59 33.67
C PRO A 234 -11.95 -11.83 33.76
N LEU A 235 -10.97 -12.16 32.91
CA LEU A 235 -9.63 -11.56 32.91
C LEU A 235 -9.47 -10.48 31.86
N GLU A 236 -10.09 -10.66 30.68
CA GLU A 236 -9.89 -9.82 29.50
C GLU A 236 -11.20 -9.69 28.70
N PRO A 237 -11.41 -8.59 27.95
CA PRO A 237 -12.60 -8.42 27.12
C PRO A 237 -12.73 -9.53 26.07
N GLU A 238 -13.95 -10.02 25.84
CA GLU A 238 -14.24 -11.10 24.89
C GLU A 238 -13.75 -10.76 23.47
N GLU A 239 -13.87 -9.50 23.06
CA GLU A 239 -13.41 -9.02 21.76
C GLU A 239 -11.89 -9.15 21.63
N MET A 240 -11.13 -8.89 22.69
CA MET A 240 -9.67 -8.98 22.70
C MET A 240 -9.19 -10.43 22.66
N ILE A 241 -9.89 -11.33 23.36
CA ILE A 241 -9.63 -12.77 23.31
C ILE A 241 -9.91 -13.32 21.90
N ALA A 242 -11.06 -12.99 21.32
CA ALA A 242 -11.43 -13.39 19.98
C ALA A 242 -10.45 -12.83 18.92
N HIS A 243 -10.02 -11.57 19.09
CA HIS A 243 -9.01 -10.95 18.24
C HIS A 243 -7.66 -11.67 18.35
N CYS A 244 -7.18 -11.97 19.56
CA CYS A 244 -5.95 -12.73 19.78
C CYS A 244 -5.98 -14.09 19.04
N LEU A 245 -7.06 -14.86 19.21
CA LEU A 245 -7.25 -16.13 18.50
C LEU A 245 -7.25 -15.97 16.98
N LYS A 246 -7.83 -14.89 16.45
CA LYS A 246 -7.81 -14.56 15.02
C LYS A 246 -6.42 -14.16 14.53
N CYS A 247 -5.65 -13.43 15.33
CA CYS A 247 -4.28 -13.03 15.01
C CYS A 247 -3.34 -14.23 14.96
N TYR A 248 -3.47 -15.16 15.90
CA TYR A 248 -2.56 -16.30 16.06
C TYR A 248 -3.08 -17.62 15.46
N GLY A 249 -4.33 -17.69 15.01
CA GLY A 249 -4.93 -18.92 14.50
C GLY A 249 -5.80 -18.74 13.27
N LYS A 250 -6.25 -19.88 12.72
CA LYS A 250 -7.21 -19.94 11.63
C LYS A 250 -8.55 -20.44 12.15
N LYS A 251 -9.58 -19.62 12.02
CA LYS A 251 -10.95 -19.97 12.38
C LYS A 251 -11.50 -21.07 11.46
N TYR A 252 -12.18 -22.05 12.04
CA TYR A 252 -12.99 -23.03 11.33
C TYR A 252 -14.21 -23.44 12.17
N VAL A 253 -15.15 -24.15 11.55
CA VAL A 253 -16.38 -24.63 12.20
C VAL A 253 -16.44 -26.14 12.07
N GLU A 254 -16.71 -26.81 13.19
CA GLU A 254 -16.85 -28.26 13.28
C GLU A 254 -18.07 -28.55 14.15
N GLU A 255 -18.99 -29.37 13.64
CA GLU A 255 -20.23 -29.74 14.36
C GLU A 255 -21.09 -28.56 14.85
N GLY A 256 -20.99 -27.40 14.18
CA GLY A 256 -21.73 -26.19 14.53
C GLY A 256 -21.03 -25.31 15.57
N GLU A 257 -19.87 -25.72 16.08
CA GLU A 257 -19.06 -24.96 17.02
C GLU A 257 -17.85 -24.33 16.33
N VAL A 258 -17.39 -23.20 16.88
CA VAL A 258 -16.28 -22.42 16.33
C VAL A 258 -14.97 -22.80 17.02
N TYR A 259 -13.98 -23.17 16.22
CA TYR A 259 -12.64 -23.54 16.66
C TYR A 259 -11.58 -22.68 15.98
N PHE A 260 -10.40 -22.61 16.60
CA PHE A 260 -9.20 -22.04 16.02
C PHE A 260 -8.09 -23.07 15.98
N ALA A 261 -7.44 -23.18 14.82
CA ALA A 261 -6.16 -23.86 14.68
C ALA A 261 -5.05 -22.83 14.84
N LEU A 262 -4.36 -22.84 15.97
CA LEU A 262 -3.29 -21.92 16.31
C LEU A 262 -2.04 -22.20 15.47
N SER A 263 -1.42 -21.13 14.99
CA SER A 263 -0.25 -21.18 14.12
C SER A 263 1.03 -21.21 14.96
N ALA A 264 1.69 -22.37 14.99
CA ALA A 264 2.99 -22.53 15.62
C ALA A 264 4.00 -21.50 15.10
N ASP A 265 4.02 -21.22 13.79
CA ASP A 265 4.94 -20.23 13.21
C ASP A 265 4.69 -18.82 13.77
N LYS A 266 3.43 -18.39 13.93
CA LYS A 266 3.11 -17.07 14.52
C LYS A 266 3.47 -17.00 16.00
N ILE A 267 3.17 -18.05 16.76
CA ILE A 267 3.44 -18.10 18.20
C ILE A 267 4.95 -18.15 18.47
N CYS A 268 5.69 -19.01 17.76
CA CYS A 268 7.15 -19.04 17.83
C CYS A 268 7.75 -17.68 17.46
N ARG A 269 7.25 -17.03 16.40
CA ARG A 269 7.72 -15.71 15.98
C ARG A 269 7.45 -14.63 17.04
N ALA A 270 6.30 -14.64 17.70
CA ALA A 270 5.98 -13.71 18.78
C ALA A 270 6.88 -13.90 20.01
N ALA A 271 7.10 -15.16 20.43
CA ALA A 271 8.03 -15.48 21.52
C ALA A 271 9.46 -15.01 21.21
N ALA A 272 9.93 -15.20 19.96
CA ALA A 272 11.23 -14.67 19.54
C ALA A 272 11.28 -13.14 19.59
N GLN A 273 10.23 -12.46 19.14
CA GLN A 273 10.17 -10.99 19.20
C GLN A 273 10.28 -10.51 20.66
N MET A 274 9.55 -11.13 21.59
CA MET A 274 9.60 -10.78 23.01
C MET A 274 11.02 -10.90 23.60
N LEU A 275 11.74 -11.99 23.25
CA LEU A 275 13.13 -12.20 23.70
C LEU A 275 14.11 -11.21 23.08
N LEU A 276 13.92 -10.84 21.81
CA LEU A 276 14.84 -9.96 21.08
C LEU A 276 14.56 -8.47 21.31
N GLN A 277 13.35 -8.07 21.68
CA GLN A 277 12.95 -6.67 21.83
C GLN A 277 13.79 -5.93 22.88
N ASN A 278 14.23 -6.63 23.92
CA ASN A 278 15.06 -6.08 25.00
C ASN A 278 16.56 -6.28 24.79
N ALA A 279 16.97 -6.96 23.71
CA ALA A 279 18.36 -7.30 23.43
C ALA A 279 18.88 -6.54 22.20
N VAL A 280 19.99 -5.81 22.35
CA VAL A 280 20.66 -5.18 21.20
C VAL A 280 21.22 -6.26 20.27
N LYS A 281 21.88 -7.27 20.85
CA LYS A 281 22.42 -8.47 20.20
C LYS A 281 22.31 -9.64 21.18
N PHE A 282 21.94 -10.81 20.69
CA PHE A 282 21.84 -12.04 21.47
C PHE A 282 22.81 -13.07 20.88
N ASN A 283 23.57 -13.79 21.71
CA ASN A 283 24.27 -15.00 21.29
C ASN A 283 23.28 -15.99 20.65
N LEU A 284 23.55 -16.44 19.42
CA LEU A 284 22.62 -17.26 18.65
C LEU A 284 22.31 -18.60 19.34
N ALA A 285 23.32 -19.28 19.89
CA ALA A 285 23.14 -20.60 20.49
C ALA A 285 22.28 -20.50 21.77
N GLU A 286 22.61 -19.56 22.65
CA GLU A 286 21.84 -19.28 23.86
C GLU A 286 20.41 -18.84 23.52
N PHE A 287 20.25 -17.99 22.50
CA PHE A 287 18.94 -17.56 22.02
C PHE A 287 18.09 -18.75 21.58
N GLN A 288 18.63 -19.70 20.81
CA GLN A 288 17.86 -20.86 20.33
C GLN A 288 17.38 -21.74 21.49
N GLU A 289 18.20 -21.92 22.53
CA GLU A 289 17.81 -22.67 23.73
C GLU A 289 16.67 -21.96 24.49
N VAL A 290 16.84 -20.67 24.79
CA VAL A 290 15.82 -19.89 25.51
C VAL A 290 14.54 -19.75 24.69
N TRP A 291 14.66 -19.57 23.38
CA TRP A 291 13.51 -19.45 22.48
C TRP A 291 12.68 -20.74 22.45
N GLN A 292 13.33 -21.91 22.36
CA GLN A 292 12.62 -23.19 22.40
C GLN A 292 11.94 -23.45 23.75
N GLN A 293 12.50 -22.95 24.85
CA GLN A 293 11.90 -23.04 26.19
C GLN A 293 10.73 -22.05 26.40
N SER A 294 10.64 -21.02 25.56
CA SER A 294 9.64 -19.95 25.70
C SER A 294 8.36 -20.20 24.89
N VAL A 295 8.27 -21.31 24.16
CA VAL A 295 7.09 -21.68 23.36
C VAL A 295 6.37 -22.87 24.01
N PRO A 296 5.05 -23.04 23.79
CA PRO A 296 4.30 -24.16 24.34
C PRO A 296 4.84 -25.53 23.93
N GLU A 297 4.59 -26.55 24.76
CA GLU A 297 5.01 -27.92 24.48
C GLU A 297 4.43 -28.41 23.13
N GLY A 298 5.25 -29.10 22.34
CA GLY A 298 4.90 -29.58 21.00
C GLY A 298 5.21 -28.60 19.87
N MET A 299 5.48 -27.33 20.15
CA MET A 299 5.94 -26.38 19.13
C MET A 299 7.45 -26.45 18.91
N ILE A 300 7.87 -26.41 17.65
CA ILE A 300 9.29 -26.46 17.27
C ILE A 300 9.72 -25.11 16.69
N THR A 301 10.76 -24.55 17.30
CA THR A 301 11.38 -23.29 16.86
C THR A 301 12.38 -23.53 15.73
N ARG A 302 12.36 -22.67 14.72
CA ARG A 302 13.25 -22.75 13.56
C ARG A 302 13.56 -21.35 13.02
N LEU A 303 14.82 -21.09 12.65
CA LEU A 303 15.26 -19.76 12.20
C LEU A 303 14.50 -19.24 10.96
N ASP A 304 13.93 -20.11 10.13
CA ASP A 304 13.09 -19.71 9.00
C ASP A 304 11.80 -18.98 9.42
N GLN A 305 11.29 -19.25 10.63
CA GLN A 305 10.14 -18.55 11.20
C GLN A 305 10.44 -17.06 11.51
N LEU A 306 11.72 -16.68 11.59
CA LEU A 306 12.17 -15.32 11.91
C LEU A 306 12.51 -14.48 10.68
N LYS A 307 12.30 -15.00 9.48
CA LYS A 307 12.51 -14.27 8.21
C LYS A 307 11.70 -12.97 8.23
N GLY A 308 12.40 -11.84 8.05
CA GLY A 308 11.80 -10.50 8.08
C GLY A 308 11.56 -9.91 9.48
N LEU A 309 11.91 -10.64 10.55
CA LEU A 309 11.82 -10.17 11.95
C LEU A 309 13.20 -10.01 12.61
N ALA A 310 14.14 -10.91 12.32
CA ALA A 310 15.45 -10.92 12.95
C ALA A 310 16.55 -11.30 11.96
N LEU A 311 17.73 -10.70 12.12
CA LEU A 311 18.90 -10.97 11.30
C LEU A 311 19.92 -11.79 12.10
N VAL A 312 20.37 -12.90 11.50
CA VAL A 312 21.47 -13.70 12.03
C VAL A 312 22.78 -13.23 11.40
N ASP A 313 23.76 -12.88 12.23
CA ASP A 313 25.12 -12.61 11.81
C ASP A 313 26.06 -13.76 12.21
N ARG A 314 26.37 -14.59 11.20
CA ARG A 314 27.27 -15.74 11.30
C ARG A 314 28.76 -15.37 11.19
N HIS A 315 29.08 -14.10 10.88
CA HIS A 315 30.46 -13.65 10.78
C HIS A 315 31.00 -13.17 12.14
N SER A 316 30.11 -12.75 13.03
CA SER A 316 30.45 -12.46 14.42
C SER A 316 30.95 -13.72 15.17
N ARG A 317 31.78 -13.50 16.20
CA ARG A 317 32.28 -14.55 17.11
C ARG A 317 32.04 -14.10 18.55
N PRO A 318 31.07 -14.69 19.29
CA PRO A 318 30.13 -15.75 18.86
C PRO A 318 29.17 -15.28 17.75
N GLU A 319 28.50 -16.23 17.08
CA GLU A 319 27.40 -15.89 16.17
C GLU A 319 26.28 -15.20 16.96
N ILE A 320 25.64 -14.20 16.35
CA ILE A 320 24.63 -13.39 17.03
C ILE A 320 23.35 -13.28 16.20
N ILE A 321 22.26 -12.97 16.88
CA ILE A 321 20.97 -12.61 16.30
C ILE A 321 20.47 -11.32 16.94
N PHE A 322 19.78 -10.48 16.16
CA PHE A 322 19.16 -9.26 16.65
C PHE A 322 17.92 -8.92 15.83
N LEU A 323 17.07 -8.07 16.42
CA LEU A 323 15.82 -7.64 15.80
C LEU A 323 16.11 -6.78 14.56
N LEU A 324 15.47 -7.14 13.45
CA LEU A 324 15.43 -6.34 12.22
C LEU A 324 14.05 -6.59 11.61
N LYS A 325 13.10 -5.71 11.89
CA LYS A 325 11.72 -5.83 11.41
C LYS A 325 11.63 -5.21 10.01
N VAL A 326 11.07 -5.97 9.06
CA VAL A 326 10.82 -5.47 7.70
C VAL A 326 9.97 -4.19 7.70
N ASP A 327 9.00 -4.09 8.61
CA ASP A 327 8.12 -2.92 8.72
C ASP A 327 8.86 -1.63 9.08
N ASP A 328 10.00 -1.73 9.78
CA ASP A 328 10.78 -0.58 10.22
C ASP A 328 11.67 -0.05 9.06
N LEU A 329 11.88 -0.86 8.01
CA LEU A 329 12.72 -0.51 6.86
C LEU A 329 12.04 0.44 5.87
N PRO A 330 12.74 1.42 5.27
CA PRO A 330 12.17 2.43 4.36
C PRO A 330 11.25 1.86 3.24
N GLU A 331 10.23 2.59 2.79
CA GLU A 331 9.36 2.16 1.67
C GLU A 331 9.98 2.39 0.29
N ASP A 332 10.87 3.39 0.17
CA ASP A 332 11.63 3.59 -1.05
C ASP A 332 12.65 2.47 -1.25
N ASN A 333 12.76 2.01 -2.50
CA ASN A 333 13.66 0.92 -2.84
C ASN A 333 15.11 1.30 -2.53
N GLN A 334 15.59 2.45 -2.99
CA GLN A 334 16.99 2.83 -2.86
C GLN A 334 17.35 3.07 -1.40
N GLU A 335 16.49 3.76 -0.65
CA GLU A 335 16.69 4.00 0.79
C GLU A 335 16.72 2.68 1.57
N ARG A 336 15.84 1.73 1.25
CA ARG A 336 15.84 0.42 1.91
C ARG A 336 17.12 -0.35 1.65
N PHE A 337 17.56 -0.43 0.40
CA PHE A 337 18.82 -1.10 0.06
C PHE A 337 20.01 -0.43 0.75
N ASN A 338 20.04 0.90 0.80
CA ASN A 338 21.09 1.63 1.52
C ASN A 338 21.08 1.29 3.01
N SER A 339 19.91 1.31 3.66
CA SER A 339 19.75 0.96 5.07
C SER A 339 20.24 -0.47 5.37
N LEU A 340 19.83 -1.46 4.55
CA LEU A 340 20.27 -2.85 4.70
C LEU A 340 21.78 -3.02 4.50
N PHE A 341 22.37 -2.33 3.52
CA PHE A 341 23.81 -2.40 3.27
C PHE A 341 24.65 -1.63 4.31
N SER A 342 24.10 -0.64 5.00
CA SER A 342 24.72 -0.02 6.17
C SER A 342 24.76 -0.96 7.38
N LEU A 343 23.71 -1.77 7.56
CA LEU A 343 23.65 -2.76 8.64
C LEU A 343 24.62 -3.91 8.41
N ARG A 344 24.76 -4.35 7.16
CA ARG A 344 25.67 -5.42 6.76
C ARG A 344 26.17 -5.19 5.35
N GLU A 345 27.48 -5.16 5.17
CA GLU A 345 28.08 -4.79 3.88
C GLU A 345 27.72 -5.76 2.74
N LYS A 346 27.65 -7.07 3.04
CA LYS A 346 27.45 -8.14 2.05
C LYS A 346 26.32 -9.07 2.48
N TRP A 347 25.39 -9.31 1.56
CA TRP A 347 24.21 -10.14 1.79
C TRP A 347 24.13 -11.30 0.81
N THR A 348 23.73 -12.48 1.27
CA THR A 348 23.24 -13.53 0.38
C THR A 348 21.83 -13.19 -0.11
N GLU A 349 21.38 -13.84 -1.18
CA GLU A 349 19.99 -13.70 -1.64
C GLU A 349 18.99 -14.17 -0.58
N GLU A 350 19.29 -15.30 0.07
CA GLU A 350 18.45 -15.91 1.10
C GLU A 350 18.22 -14.97 2.28
N ASP A 351 19.26 -14.27 2.72
CA ASP A 351 19.15 -13.39 3.88
C ASP A 351 18.48 -12.06 3.54
N ILE A 352 18.69 -11.50 2.34
CA ILE A 352 18.14 -10.18 1.98
C ILE A 352 16.71 -10.27 1.48
N ALA A 353 16.33 -11.38 0.84
CA ALA A 353 15.02 -11.58 0.24
C ALA A 353 13.85 -11.26 1.20
N PRO A 354 13.83 -11.74 2.46
CA PRO A 354 12.75 -11.43 3.40
C PRO A 354 12.54 -9.95 3.69
N TYR A 355 13.55 -9.11 3.44
CA TYR A 355 13.53 -7.68 3.72
C TYR A 355 13.17 -6.80 2.51
N ILE A 356 13.11 -7.40 1.32
CA ILE A 356 12.83 -6.69 0.06
C ILE A 356 11.70 -7.34 -0.74
N GLN A 357 11.12 -8.44 -0.25
CA GLN A 357 10.08 -9.16 -0.96
C GLN A 357 8.81 -8.32 -1.13
N ASP A 358 8.43 -7.56 -0.12
CA ASP A 358 7.31 -6.60 -0.15
C ASP A 358 7.56 -5.43 -1.13
N LEU A 359 8.82 -5.19 -1.55
CA LEU A 359 9.12 -4.24 -2.61
C LEU A 359 8.80 -4.78 -4.01
N CYS A 360 8.53 -6.07 -4.17
CA CYS A 360 8.23 -6.67 -5.46
C CYS A 360 6.82 -6.29 -5.92
N GLY A 361 6.71 -5.64 -7.09
CA GLY A 361 5.44 -5.41 -7.78
C GLY A 361 5.22 -6.39 -8.94
N GLU A 362 4.15 -6.24 -9.71
CA GLU A 362 3.75 -7.18 -10.78
C GLU A 362 4.86 -7.46 -11.82
N LYS A 363 5.77 -6.51 -12.06
CA LYS A 363 6.86 -6.62 -13.04
C LYS A 363 8.25 -6.67 -12.41
N GLN A 364 8.36 -6.68 -11.08
CA GLN A 364 9.63 -6.60 -10.37
C GLN A 364 9.82 -7.83 -9.47
N THR A 365 10.78 -8.67 -9.81
CA THR A 365 11.20 -9.80 -8.97
C THR A 365 12.33 -9.39 -8.03
N ILE A 366 12.58 -10.19 -7.00
CA ILE A 366 13.72 -10.04 -6.08
C ILE A 366 15.04 -9.93 -6.87
N GLY A 367 15.26 -10.82 -7.84
CA GLY A 367 16.44 -10.78 -8.71
C GLY A 367 16.56 -9.49 -9.54
N ALA A 368 15.43 -8.95 -10.02
CA ALA A 368 15.42 -7.68 -10.74
C ALA A 368 15.76 -6.50 -9.82
N LEU A 369 15.23 -6.48 -8.59
CA LEU A 369 15.57 -5.48 -7.57
C LEU A 369 17.06 -5.56 -7.20
N LEU A 370 17.58 -6.75 -6.90
CA LEU A 370 18.99 -6.95 -6.59
C LEU A 370 19.88 -6.49 -7.75
N THR A 371 19.54 -6.86 -8.98
CA THR A 371 20.29 -6.43 -10.16
C THR A 371 20.29 -4.90 -10.29
N LYS A 372 19.17 -4.23 -10.01
CA LYS A 372 19.04 -2.77 -10.16
C LYS A 372 19.72 -1.97 -9.04
N TYR A 373 19.61 -2.42 -7.78
CA TYR A 373 19.98 -1.65 -6.59
C TYR A 373 21.27 -2.12 -5.90
N SER A 374 21.87 -3.24 -6.33
CA SER A 374 23.11 -3.79 -5.76
C SER A 374 24.17 -4.11 -6.82
N ARG A 375 25.39 -4.45 -6.37
CA ARG A 375 26.43 -5.15 -7.15
C ARG A 375 26.53 -6.56 -6.61
N SER A 376 26.78 -7.53 -7.49
CA SER A 376 27.05 -8.91 -7.08
C SER A 376 28.55 -9.21 -7.12
N SER A 377 29.04 -9.97 -6.15
CA SER A 377 30.39 -10.54 -6.12
C SER A 377 30.35 -11.98 -5.60
N ILE A 378 31.46 -12.71 -5.69
CA ILE A 378 31.60 -14.05 -5.14
C ILE A 378 32.48 -13.97 -3.89
N GLN A 379 31.99 -14.50 -2.77
CA GLN A 379 32.75 -14.62 -1.53
C GLN A 379 32.63 -16.06 -1.02
N ASN A 380 33.76 -16.73 -0.83
CA ASN A 380 33.81 -18.14 -0.39
C ASN A 380 32.95 -19.08 -1.26
N GLY A 381 32.89 -18.84 -2.58
CA GLY A 381 32.08 -19.62 -3.52
C GLY A 381 30.59 -19.29 -3.53
N VAL A 382 30.12 -18.38 -2.68
CA VAL A 382 28.71 -17.96 -2.60
C VAL A 382 28.55 -16.57 -3.24
N LYS A 383 27.49 -16.40 -4.03
CA LYS A 383 27.13 -15.10 -4.60
C LYS A 383 26.59 -14.19 -3.50
N VAL A 384 27.19 -13.02 -3.34
CA VAL A 384 26.79 -12.00 -2.37
C VAL A 384 26.53 -10.66 -3.06
N TYR A 385 25.65 -9.86 -2.46
CA TYR A 385 25.19 -8.57 -2.94
C TYR A 385 25.63 -7.45 -1.98
N ASN A 386 26.12 -6.33 -2.53
CA ASN A 386 26.54 -5.16 -1.76
C ASN A 386 26.16 -3.85 -2.48
N SER A 387 26.34 -2.72 -1.80
CA SER A 387 25.97 -1.42 -2.35
C SER A 387 26.72 -1.07 -3.64
N ARG A 388 26.03 -0.39 -4.56
CA ARG A 388 26.63 0.12 -5.81
C ARG A 388 27.54 1.31 -5.61
N ARG A 389 27.33 2.07 -4.53
CA ARG A 389 28.03 3.30 -4.18
C ARG A 389 28.56 3.18 -2.74
N PRO A 390 29.69 3.80 -2.39
CA PRO A 390 30.09 3.91 -0.99
C PRO A 390 28.93 4.51 -0.20
N ILE A 391 28.51 3.83 0.87
CA ILE A 391 27.51 4.36 1.77
C ILE A 391 28.27 5.28 2.72
N SER A 392 27.88 6.55 2.75
CA SER A 392 28.51 7.58 3.60
C SER A 392 27.93 7.55 4.99
#